data_AF-A0A807ZMC4-F1
#
_entry.id   AF-A0A807ZMC4-F1
#
_cell.length_a   1.000
_cell.length_b   1.000
_cell.length_c   1.000
_cell.angle_alpha   90.00
_cell.angle_beta   90.00
_cell.angle_gamma   90.00
#
_symmetry.space_group_name_H-M   'P 1'
#
loop_
_entity.id
_entity.type
_entity.pdbx_description
1 polymer ?
#
loop_
_entity_poly.entity_id
_entity_poly.type
_entity_poly.pdbx_seq_one_letter_code
_entity_poly.pdbx_strand_id
1 'polypeptide(L)' 'MDEPDEDEDEQISVGNVPFTAEKDFLLKYGRAFTLSYVEGQGVVVAPA' A
#
# COMPACT_ATOMS: atom_id res chain seq x y z
N MET A 1 -5.37 13.27 9.17
CA MET A 1 -5.81 11.87 9.13
C MET A 1 -6.48 11.80 7.78
N ASP A 2 -5.75 11.41 6.75
CA ASP A 2 -6.33 11.28 5.41
C ASP A 2 -7.24 10.06 5.46
N GLU A 3 -8.54 10.32 5.41
CA GLU A 3 -9.54 9.29 5.21
C GLU A 3 -9.32 8.73 3.80
N PRO A 4 -9.35 7.40 3.61
CA PRO A 4 -9.22 6.84 2.28
C PRO A 4 -10.37 7.35 1.42
N ASP A 5 -10.05 7.97 0.30
CA ASP A 5 -11.05 8.49 -0.64
C ASP A 5 -11.55 7.30 -1.47
N GLU A 6 -12.76 6.80 -1.19
CA GLU A 6 -13.32 5.59 -1.81
C GLU A 6 -13.34 5.63 -3.35
N ASP A 7 -13.29 6.82 -3.95
CA ASP A 7 -13.27 6.98 -5.41
C ASP A 7 -11.85 6.95 -6.01
N GLU A 8 -10.82 7.37 -5.25
CA GLU A 8 -9.42 7.46 -5.72
C GLU A 8 -8.52 6.32 -5.21
N ASP A 9 -8.82 5.80 -4.02
CA ASP A 9 -8.07 4.76 -3.35
C ASP A 9 -8.59 3.36 -3.65
N GLU A 10 -7.69 2.46 -4.01
CA GLU A 10 -8.00 1.04 -4.13
C GLU A 10 -7.41 0.24 -2.96
N GLN A 11 -8.26 -0.56 -2.32
CA GLN A 11 -7.84 -1.50 -1.29
C GLN A 11 -7.49 -2.85 -1.90
N ILE A 12 -6.24 -3.28 -1.67
CA ILE A 12 -5.77 -4.62 -2.04
C ILE A 12 -5.39 -5.42 -0.79
N SER A 13 -5.22 -6.73 -0.96
CA SER A 13 -4.64 -7.59 0.08
C SER A 13 -3.19 -7.90 -0.25
N VAL A 14 -2.27 -7.49 0.62
CA VAL A 14 -0.85 -7.84 0.54
C VAL A 14 -0.58 -8.90 1.60
N GLY A 15 -0.54 -10.16 1.18
CA GLY A 15 -0.57 -11.28 2.11
C GLY A 15 -1.90 -11.33 2.86
N ASN A 16 -1.86 -11.14 4.19
CA ASN A 16 -3.02 -11.19 5.07
C ASN A 16 -3.41 -9.81 5.65
N VAL A 17 -2.84 -8.73 5.09
CA VAL A 17 -3.04 -7.36 5.56
C VAL A 17 -3.78 -6.55 4.48
N PRO A 18 -4.90 -5.88 4.81
CA PRO A 18 -5.53 -4.94 3.90
C PRO A 18 -4.63 -3.70 3.74
N PHE A 19 -4.33 -3.35 2.49
CA PHE A 19 -3.50 -2.21 2.12
C PHE A 19 -4.28 -1.34 1.14
N THR A 20 -4.48 -0.07 1.51
CA THR A 20 -5.19 0.92 0.69
C THR A 20 -4.19 1.91 0.13
N ALA A 21 -4.25 2.15 -1.18
CA ALA A 21 -3.41 3.13 -1.86
C ALA A 21 -4.08 3.63 -3.14
N GLU A 22 -3.67 4.80 -3.60
CA GLU A 22 -4.12 5.37 -4.87
C GLU A 22 -3.94 4.38 -6.03
N LYS A 23 -4.92 4.39 -6.94
CA LYS A 23 -4.93 3.54 -8.13
C LYS A 23 -3.66 3.64 -8.98
N ASP A 24 -3.11 4.85 -9.13
CA ASP A 24 -1.88 5.09 -9.89
C ASP A 24 -0.64 4.49 -9.23
N PHE A 25 -0.61 4.44 -7.90
CA PHE A 25 0.46 3.77 -7.16
C PHE A 25 0.46 2.26 -7.46
N LEU A 26 -0.71 1.64 -7.40
CA LEU A 26 -0.88 0.22 -7.71
C LEU A 26 -0.60 -0.11 -9.18
N LEU A 27 -0.96 0.78 -10.11
CA LEU A 27 -0.64 0.61 -11.54
C LEU A 27 0.86 0.74 -11.81
N LYS A 28 1.53 1.70 -11.14
CA LYS A 28 2.94 2.02 -11.36
C LYS A 28 3.90 0.99 -10.77
N TYR A 29 3.60 0.50 -9.57
CA TYR A 29 4.44 -0.48 -8.86
C TYR A 29 3.90 -1.92 -8.98
N GLY A 30 2.71 -2.08 -9.58
CA GLY A 30 2.04 -3.37 -9.71
C GLY A 30 1.72 -4.00 -8.36
N ARG A 31 1.65 -5.33 -8.32
CA ARG A 31 1.62 -6.13 -7.06
C ARG A 31 3.03 -6.53 -6.59
N ALA A 32 4.06 -6.02 -7.25
CA ALA A 32 5.46 -6.39 -7.01
C ALA A 32 6.08 -5.42 -6.00
N PHE A 33 5.55 -5.43 -4.79
CA PHE A 33 6.11 -4.66 -3.69
C PHE A 33 6.04 -5.46 -2.40
N THR A 34 7.00 -5.18 -1.52
CA THR A 34 7.17 -5.86 -0.24
C THR A 34 6.85 -4.86 0.87
N LEU A 35 5.92 -5.23 1.75
CA LEU A 35 5.64 -4.49 2.98
C LEU A 35 6.55 -5.04 4.09
N SER A 36 7.33 -4.17 4.71
CA SER A 36 8.18 -4.50 5.86
C SER A 36 7.89 -3.55 7.01
N TYR A 37 7.74 -4.06 8.22
CA TYR A 37 7.68 -3.22 9.41
C TYR A 37 9.09 -2.89 9.89
N VAL A 38 9.38 -1.59 10.01
CA VAL A 38 10.67 -1.08 10.49
C VAL A 38 10.43 -0.31 11.79
N GLU A 39 11.07 -0.76 12.87
CA GLU A 39 10.95 -0.14 14.17
C GLU A 39 11.44 1.32 14.13
N GLY A 40 10.60 2.26 14.60
CA GLY A 40 10.86 3.70 14.55
C GLY A 40 10.45 4.40 13.24
N GLN A 41 10.16 3.65 12.16
CA GLN A 41 9.69 4.21 10.88
C GLN A 41 8.27 3.76 10.50
N GLY A 42 7.78 2.65 11.06
CA GLY A 42 6.46 2.10 10.75
C GLY A 42 6.50 1.13 9.57
N VAL A 43 5.40 1.05 8.82
CA VAL A 43 5.30 0.17 7.64
C VAL A 43 5.96 0.84 6.45
N VAL A 44 6.93 0.18 5.84
CA VAL A 44 7.68 0.64 4.68
C VAL A 44 7.32 -0.21 3.46
N VAL A 45 7.05 0.46 2.33
CA VAL A 45 6.83 -0.15 1.03
C VAL A 45 8.13 -0.11 0.23
N ALA A 46 8.62 -1.25 -0.24
CA ALA A 46 9.76 -1.33 -1.14
C ALA A 46 9.39 -2.08 -2.43
N PRO A 47 9.92 -1.68 -3.60
CA PRO A 47 9.78 -2.48 -4.82
C PRO A 47 10.37 -3.88 -4.61
N ALA A 48 9.69 -4.90 -5.13
CA ALA A 48 10.15 -6.29 -5.08
C ALA A 48 11.30 -6.55 -6.08
#